data_AF-A0A820JGE0-F1
#
_entry.id   AF-A0A820JGE0-F1
#
_cell.length_a   1.000
_cell.length_b   1.000
_cell.length_c   1.000
_cell.angle_alpha   90.00
_cell.angle_beta   90.00
_cell.angle_gamma   90.00
#
_symmetry.space_group_name_H-M   'P 1'
#
loop_
_entity.id
_entity.type
_entity.pdbx_description
1 polymer ?
#
loop_
_entity_poly.entity_id
_entity_poly.type
_entity_poly.pdbx_seq_one_letter_code
_entity_poly.pdbx_strand_id
1 'polypeptide(L)'
;MSDEEEILFFAGAVFRINSVQKENDSTWIIKLTLCNETVEQLEQFMDGVTEQLASITCWDHYFMKKGDWILFKKYHKILTGKKLSVMDIMTNLTIINFYYLPVIFGDYEKAIEYYRELLHNEEFIDDPKRIILNIIIGYNYFHLFQYDNALFHYDIAFSSLDDNNLLK
;
A
#
# COMPACT_ATOMS: atom_id res chain seq x y z
N MET A 1 44.64 -1.86 -7.30
CA MET A 1 43.68 -0.92 -6.71
C MET A 1 42.36 -1.26 -7.35
N SER A 2 41.40 -1.78 -6.59
CA SER A 2 40.07 -2.06 -7.10
C SER A 2 39.35 -0.72 -7.24
N ASP A 3 38.98 -0.39 -8.47
CA ASP A 3 38.07 0.70 -8.77
C ASP A 3 36.72 0.32 -8.16
N GLU A 4 36.42 0.81 -6.97
CA GLU A 4 35.04 0.79 -6.48
C GLU A 4 34.27 1.89 -7.22
N GLU A 5 33.49 1.47 -8.22
CA GLU A 5 32.44 2.29 -8.81
C GLU A 5 31.35 2.49 -7.76
N GLU A 6 31.41 3.60 -7.02
CA GLU A 6 30.35 3.99 -6.11
C GLU A 6 29.06 4.27 -6.91
N ILE A 7 28.04 3.44 -6.71
CA ILE A 7 26.70 3.67 -7.27
C ILE A 7 25.90 4.48 -6.26
N LEU A 8 25.70 5.77 -6.55
CA LEU A 8 24.78 6.61 -5.80
C LEU A 8 23.34 6.15 -6.06
N PHE A 9 22.78 5.36 -5.14
CA PHE A 9 21.38 4.93 -5.22
C PHE A 9 20.41 6.06 -4.87
N PHE A 10 20.71 6.81 -3.81
CA PHE A 10 19.84 7.88 -3.32
C PHE A 10 20.61 8.84 -2.40
N ALA A 11 20.46 10.15 -2.58
CA ALA A 11 21.16 11.14 -1.75
C ALA A 11 20.64 11.09 -0.30
N GLY A 12 21.52 10.92 0.68
CA GLY A 12 21.18 10.91 2.10
C GLY A 12 20.85 9.53 2.70
N ALA A 13 20.67 8.50 1.89
CA ALA A 13 20.46 7.14 2.39
C ALA A 13 21.79 6.36 2.44
N VAL A 14 22.09 5.77 3.60
CA VAL A 14 23.25 4.91 3.85
C VAL A 14 22.78 3.47 3.87
N PHE A 15 23.23 2.69 2.90
CA PHE A 15 22.95 1.25 2.83
C PHE A 15 24.21 0.45 3.16
N ARG A 16 24.04 -0.60 3.95
CA ARG A 16 25.03 -1.68 4.07
C ARG A 16 24.75 -2.73 3.00
N ILE A 17 25.76 -3.10 2.22
CA ILE A 17 25.67 -4.22 1.30
C ILE A 17 25.78 -5.51 2.12
N ASN A 18 24.76 -6.36 2.04
CA ASN A 18 24.72 -7.63 2.73
C ASN A 18 25.22 -8.77 1.85
N SER A 19 24.91 -8.74 0.55
CA SER A 19 25.39 -9.73 -0.42
C SER A 19 25.27 -9.23 -1.84
N VAL A 20 26.19 -9.68 -2.70
CA VAL A 20 26.14 -9.49 -4.15
C VAL A 20 26.22 -10.88 -4.78
N GLN A 21 25.24 -11.23 -5.62
CA GLN A 21 25.17 -12.54 -6.27
C GLN A 21 24.89 -12.37 -7.75
N LYS A 22 25.58 -13.13 -8.60
CA LYS A 22 25.28 -13.18 -10.03
C LYS A 22 24.17 -14.21 -10.26
N GLU A 23 23.01 -13.77 -10.75
CA GLU A 23 21.88 -14.66 -11.04
C GLU A 23 22.06 -15.37 -12.39
N ASN A 24 22.56 -14.64 -13.39
CA ASN A 24 22.88 -15.15 -14.72
C ASN A 24 23.91 -14.22 -15.40
N ASP A 25 24.26 -14.50 -16.65
CA ASP A 25 25.35 -13.78 -17.35
C ASP A 25 25.18 -12.26 -17.40
N SER A 26 23.95 -11.76 -17.34
CA SER A 26 23.61 -10.35 -17.42
C SER A 26 23.01 -9.74 -16.14
N THR A 27 22.69 -10.54 -15.11
CA THR A 27 21.92 -10.08 -13.95
C THR A 27 22.65 -10.32 -12.64
N TRP A 28 22.68 -9.28 -11.81
CA TRP A 28 23.20 -9.31 -10.45
C TRP A 28 22.11 -8.94 -9.45
N ILE A 29 22.06 -9.66 -8.33
CA ILE A 29 21.18 -9.42 -7.20
C ILE A 29 22.03 -8.87 -6.06
N ILE A 30 21.70 -7.66 -5.61
CA ILE A 30 22.35 -7.01 -4.48
C ILE A 30 21.34 -6.91 -3.34
N LYS A 31 21.69 -7.45 -2.17
CA LYS A 31 20.90 -7.32 -0.95
C LYS A 31 21.46 -6.18 -0.12
N LEU A 32 20.61 -5.21 0.21
CA LEU A 32 20.97 -4.02 0.97
C LEU A 32 20.21 -3.95 2.31
N THR A 33 20.82 -3.32 3.32
CA THR A 33 20.16 -2.90 4.57
C THR A 33 20.29 -1.38 4.71
N LEU A 34 19.16 -0.67 4.78
CA LEU A 34 19.14 0.76 5.11
C LEU A 34 19.58 0.95 6.58
N CYS A 35 20.58 1.80 6.80
CA CYS A 35 21.28 1.93 8.09
C CYS A 35 20.97 3.24 8.83
N ASN A 36 20.55 4.29 8.13
CA ASN A 36 20.09 5.55 8.72
C ASN A 36 18.65 5.80 8.29
N GLU A 37 17.69 5.32 9.09
CA GLU A 37 16.28 5.57 8.82
C GLU A 37 15.86 6.85 9.55
N THR A 38 15.79 7.98 8.83
CA THR A 38 14.93 9.10 9.23
C THR A 38 13.70 9.13 8.33
N VAL A 39 12.57 9.61 8.86
CA VAL A 39 11.31 9.71 8.11
C VAL A 39 11.50 10.52 6.83
N GLU A 40 12.28 11.60 6.90
CA GLU A 40 12.57 12.50 5.78
C GLU A 40 13.40 11.83 4.67
N GLN A 41 14.42 11.04 5.02
CA GLN A 41 15.23 10.29 4.04
C GLN A 41 14.44 9.16 3.38
N LEU A 42 13.51 8.55 4.13
CA LEU A 42 12.60 7.55 3.60
C LEU A 42 11.61 8.17 2.62
N GLU A 43 11.02 9.33 2.95
CA GLU A 43 10.11 10.07 2.06
C GLU A 43 10.79 10.43 0.75
N GLN A 44 11.98 11.01 0.81
CA GLN A 44 12.78 11.36 -0.36
C GLN A 44 13.12 10.12 -1.20
N PHE A 45 13.55 9.01 -0.57
CA PHE A 45 13.82 7.75 -1.28
C PHE A 45 12.56 7.23 -1.98
N MET A 46 11.42 7.28 -1.29
CA MET A 46 10.14 6.85 -1.85
C MET A 46 9.68 7.79 -2.98
N ASP A 47 9.98 9.09 -2.93
CA ASP A 47 9.77 10.02 -4.04
C ASP A 47 10.54 9.58 -5.28
N GLY A 48 11.85 9.33 -5.16
CA GLY A 48 12.68 8.87 -6.29
C GLY A 48 12.27 7.49 -6.83
N VAL A 49 11.86 6.57 -5.95
CA VAL A 49 11.39 5.23 -6.33
C VAL A 49 10.00 5.27 -6.99
N THR A 50 9.10 6.16 -6.55
CA THR A 50 7.77 6.32 -7.19
C THR A 50 7.85 6.92 -8.59
N GLU A 51 8.87 7.73 -8.89
CA GLU A 51 9.14 8.22 -10.25
C GLU A 51 9.71 7.14 -11.18
N GLN A 52 10.46 6.16 -10.66
CA GLN A 52 11.19 5.18 -11.49
C GLN A 52 10.58 3.78 -11.57
N LEU A 53 9.78 3.36 -10.58
CA LEU A 53 9.19 2.03 -10.53
C LEU A 53 7.67 2.11 -10.62
N ALA A 54 7.14 1.50 -11.68
CA ALA A 54 5.72 1.35 -11.90
C ALA A 54 5.02 0.72 -10.67
N SER A 55 4.18 1.55 -10.08
CA SER A 55 3.11 1.26 -9.14
C SER A 55 3.51 0.90 -7.70
N ILE A 56 2.94 1.72 -6.82
CA ILE A 56 2.65 1.49 -5.40
C ILE A 56 2.27 0.02 -5.10
N THR A 57 1.62 -0.65 -6.06
CA THR A 57 1.19 -2.06 -5.97
C THR A 57 2.34 -3.06 -5.74
N CYS A 58 3.55 -2.81 -6.25
CA CYS A 58 4.68 -3.74 -6.09
C CYS A 58 5.23 -3.78 -4.66
N TRP A 59 5.17 -2.66 -3.94
CA TRP A 59 5.69 -2.54 -2.58
C TRP A 59 4.67 -3.01 -1.56
N ASP A 60 3.41 -2.61 -1.71
CA ASP A 60 2.32 -3.14 -0.90
C ASP A 60 2.26 -4.67 -1.03
N HIS A 61 2.43 -5.19 -2.26
CA HIS A 61 2.59 -6.61 -2.51
C HIS A 61 3.74 -7.25 -1.73
N TYR A 62 4.93 -6.62 -1.72
CA TYR A 62 6.11 -7.17 -1.04
C TYR A 62 5.93 -7.22 0.49
N PHE A 63 5.47 -6.13 1.11
CA PHE A 63 5.29 -6.07 2.56
C PHE A 63 4.15 -6.97 3.03
N MET A 64 3.06 -7.03 2.26
CA MET A 64 2.01 -8.01 2.49
C MET A 64 2.57 -9.43 2.35
N LYS A 65 3.30 -9.80 1.29
CA LYS A 65 3.87 -11.15 1.16
C LYS A 65 4.78 -11.57 2.32
N LYS A 66 5.37 -10.62 3.04
CA LYS A 66 6.24 -10.86 4.20
C LYS A 66 5.53 -10.85 5.55
N GLY A 67 4.25 -10.46 5.61
CA GLY A 67 3.52 -10.33 6.88
C GLY A 67 3.95 -9.16 7.74
N ASP A 68 4.69 -8.22 7.16
CA ASP A 68 5.16 -7.04 7.89
C ASP A 68 4.12 -5.92 7.83
N TRP A 69 3.07 -6.09 8.64
CA TRP A 69 1.90 -5.20 8.66
C TRP A 69 2.25 -3.78 9.14
N ILE A 70 3.21 -3.67 10.06
CA ILE A 70 3.69 -2.38 10.57
C ILE A 70 4.32 -1.58 9.42
N LEU A 71 5.16 -2.25 8.65
CA LEU A 71 5.85 -1.65 7.53
C LEU A 71 4.88 -1.30 6.38
N PHE A 72 3.93 -2.19 6.08
CA PHE A 72 2.82 -1.90 5.18
C PHE A 72 2.05 -0.63 5.58
N LYS A 73 1.58 -0.52 6.84
CA LYS A 73 0.83 0.66 7.32
C LYS A 73 1.67 1.95 7.17
N LYS A 74 2.97 1.89 7.51
CA LYS A 74 3.90 3.02 7.38
C LYS A 74 4.01 3.49 5.92
N TYR A 75 4.21 2.57 4.98
CA TYR A 75 4.36 2.89 3.56
C TYR A 75 3.06 3.35 2.91
N HIS A 76 1.97 2.64 3.14
CA HIS A 76 0.67 3.04 2.61
C HIS A 76 0.31 4.45 3.06
N LYS A 77 0.57 4.81 4.34
CA LYS A 77 0.35 6.17 4.85
C LYS A 77 1.16 7.24 4.10
N ILE A 78 2.45 7.00 3.86
CA ILE A 78 3.32 7.91 3.10
C ILE A 78 2.77 8.11 1.68
N LEU A 79 2.38 7.01 1.02
CA LEU A 79 1.91 7.03 -0.36
C LEU A 79 0.54 7.71 -0.49
N THR A 80 -0.39 7.41 0.40
CA THR A 80 -1.71 8.05 0.41
C THR A 80 -1.71 9.49 0.92
N GLY A 81 -0.65 9.90 1.64
CA GLY A 81 -0.44 11.28 2.08
C GLY A 81 0.10 12.21 0.98
N LYS A 82 0.61 11.64 -0.13
CA LYS A 82 0.90 12.41 -1.34
C LYS A 82 -0.41 12.86 -2.01
N LYS A 83 -0.39 13.95 -2.79
CA LYS A 83 -1.52 14.39 -3.63
C LYS A 83 -1.74 13.40 -4.79
N LEU A 84 -2.13 12.18 -4.47
CA LEU A 84 -2.58 11.18 -5.43
C LEU A 84 -4.02 11.49 -5.84
N SER A 85 -4.38 11.12 -7.06
CA SER A 85 -5.77 11.22 -7.49
C SER A 85 -6.61 10.19 -6.71
N VAL A 86 -7.91 10.45 -6.57
CA VAL A 86 -8.87 9.47 -6.03
C VAL A 86 -8.77 8.14 -6.79
N MET A 87 -8.52 8.19 -8.11
CA MET A 87 -8.38 7.02 -8.95
C MET A 87 -7.12 6.19 -8.61
N ASP A 88 -6.02 6.83 -8.23
CA ASP A 88 -4.80 6.14 -7.81
C ASP A 88 -5.01 5.46 -6.45
N ILE A 89 -5.64 6.16 -5.51
CA ILE A 89 -5.99 5.60 -4.20
C ILE A 89 -6.95 4.40 -4.37
N MET A 90 -7.98 4.54 -5.20
CA MET A 90 -8.90 3.46 -5.58
C MET A 90 -8.17 2.25 -6.15
N THR A 91 -7.31 2.48 -7.14
CA THR A 91 -6.59 1.40 -7.82
C THR A 91 -5.71 0.64 -6.85
N ASN A 92 -5.00 1.34 -5.96
CA ASN A 92 -4.17 0.70 -4.95
C ASN A 92 -5.01 -0.09 -3.94
N LEU A 93 -6.03 0.52 -3.35
CA LEU A 93 -6.89 -0.13 -2.36
C LEU A 93 -7.59 -1.38 -2.93
N THR A 94 -8.06 -1.29 -4.18
CA THR A 94 -8.72 -2.38 -4.89
C THR A 94 -7.73 -3.50 -5.21
N ILE A 95 -6.54 -3.17 -5.71
CA ILE A 95 -5.54 -4.18 -6.04
C ILE A 95 -5.08 -4.94 -4.78
N ILE A 96 -4.80 -4.20 -3.70
CA ILE A 96 -4.44 -4.76 -2.39
C ILE A 96 -5.52 -5.72 -1.88
N ASN A 97 -6.78 -5.27 -1.92
CA ASN A 97 -7.91 -5.99 -1.38
C ASN A 97 -8.31 -7.23 -2.20
N PHE A 98 -8.32 -7.13 -3.54
CA PHE A 98 -8.83 -8.21 -4.39
C PHE A 98 -7.75 -9.23 -4.77
N TYR A 99 -6.49 -8.82 -4.92
CA TYR A 99 -5.44 -9.71 -5.44
C TYR A 99 -4.52 -10.27 -4.36
N TYR A 100 -4.32 -9.57 -3.24
CA TYR A 100 -3.25 -9.92 -2.31
C TYR A 100 -3.76 -10.38 -0.94
N LEU A 101 -4.77 -9.73 -0.38
CA LEU A 101 -5.40 -10.12 0.88
C LEU A 101 -5.93 -11.58 0.89
N PRO A 102 -6.65 -12.06 -0.14
CA PRO A 102 -7.15 -13.43 -0.20
C PRO A 102 -6.04 -14.47 -0.40
N VAL A 103 -4.98 -14.12 -1.14
CA VAL A 103 -3.93 -15.06 -1.58
C VAL A 103 -2.83 -15.24 -0.55
N ILE A 104 -2.53 -14.19 0.22
CA ILE A 104 -1.36 -14.18 1.11
C ILE A 104 -1.76 -14.45 2.56
N PHE A 105 -2.98 -14.11 2.99
CA PHE A 105 -3.31 -14.15 4.41
C PHE A 105 -4.60 -14.87 4.80
N GLY A 106 -5.70 -14.71 4.05
CA GLY A 106 -7.01 -15.05 4.61
C GLY A 106 -7.33 -14.31 5.92
N ASP A 107 -6.60 -13.23 6.22
CA ASP A 107 -6.69 -12.44 7.45
C ASP A 107 -7.53 -11.18 7.17
N TYR A 108 -8.77 -11.46 6.74
CA TYR A 108 -9.75 -10.44 6.40
C TYR A 108 -10.07 -9.55 7.61
N GLU A 109 -9.92 -10.08 8.83
CA GLU A 109 -10.09 -9.36 10.09
C GLU A 109 -9.11 -8.19 10.23
N LYS A 110 -7.81 -8.39 9.96
CA LYS A 110 -6.82 -7.30 9.98
C LYS A 110 -7.02 -6.28 8.88
N ALA A 111 -7.51 -6.72 7.72
CA ALA A 111 -7.89 -5.82 6.63
C ALA A 111 -9.02 -4.90 7.07
N ILE A 112 -10.06 -5.46 7.68
CA ILE A 112 -11.19 -4.72 8.22
C ILE A 112 -10.72 -3.73 9.28
N GLU A 113 -9.89 -4.16 10.23
CA GLU A 113 -9.34 -3.26 11.26
C GLU A 113 -8.61 -2.07 10.62
N TYR A 114 -7.72 -2.34 9.66
CA TYR A 114 -6.95 -1.32 8.98
C TYR A 114 -7.83 -0.34 8.17
N TYR A 115 -8.75 -0.85 7.36
CA TYR A 115 -9.62 0.02 6.56
C TYR A 115 -10.61 0.80 7.43
N ARG A 116 -11.01 0.26 8.59
CA ARG A 116 -11.78 1.03 9.58
C ARG A 116 -10.94 2.15 10.19
N GLU A 117 -9.66 1.93 10.52
CA GLU A 117 -8.78 3.03 10.96
C GLU A 117 -8.71 4.16 9.92
N LEU A 118 -8.57 3.81 8.64
CA LEU A 118 -8.56 4.80 7.54
C LEU A 118 -9.91 5.52 7.39
N LEU A 119 -11.02 4.81 7.56
CA LEU A 119 -12.38 5.36 7.46
C LEU A 119 -12.67 6.42 8.54
N HIS A 120 -12.05 6.30 9.71
CA HIS A 120 -12.18 7.26 10.83
C HIS A 120 -11.08 8.35 10.83
N ASN A 121 -10.18 8.33 9.85
CA ASN A 121 -9.13 9.33 9.75
C ASN A 121 -9.63 10.56 8.96
N GLU A 122 -10.06 11.59 9.69
CA GLU A 122 -10.58 12.85 9.13
C GLU A 122 -9.59 13.62 8.24
N GLU A 123 -8.28 13.40 8.40
CA GLU A 123 -7.26 14.02 7.52
C GLU A 123 -7.15 13.31 6.17
N PHE A 124 -7.55 12.04 6.11
CA PHE A 124 -7.46 11.22 4.91
C PHE A 124 -8.79 11.14 4.14
N ILE A 125 -9.89 11.05 4.88
CA ILE A 125 -11.19 10.68 4.35
C ILE A 125 -11.90 11.85 3.65
N ASP A 126 -12.42 11.56 2.47
CA ASP A 126 -13.39 12.40 1.74
C ASP A 126 -14.54 11.51 1.24
N ASP A 127 -15.58 12.10 0.64
CA ASP A 127 -16.78 11.34 0.24
C ASP A 127 -16.47 10.20 -0.74
N PRO A 128 -15.66 10.39 -1.81
CA PRO A 128 -15.27 9.29 -2.68
C PRO A 128 -14.55 8.17 -1.92
N LYS A 129 -13.53 8.49 -1.12
CA LYS A 129 -12.79 7.49 -0.33
C LYS A 129 -13.68 6.77 0.66
N ARG A 130 -14.65 7.45 1.27
CA ARG A 130 -15.62 6.86 2.18
C ARG A 130 -16.47 5.79 1.50
N ILE A 131 -16.95 6.04 0.28
CA ILE A 131 -17.70 5.05 -0.51
C ILE A 131 -16.83 3.82 -0.78
N ILE A 132 -15.60 4.04 -1.27
CA ILE A 132 -14.67 2.96 -1.63
C ILE A 132 -14.30 2.10 -0.43
N LEU A 133 -13.94 2.72 0.69
CA LEU A 133 -13.58 1.99 1.91
C LEU A 133 -14.75 1.17 2.45
N ASN A 134 -15.98 1.67 2.38
CA ASN A 134 -17.15 0.89 2.79
C ASN A 134 -17.36 -0.34 1.88
N ILE A 135 -17.20 -0.20 0.56
CA ILE A 135 -17.25 -1.35 -0.37
C ILE A 135 -16.17 -2.39 -0.01
N ILE A 136 -14.95 -1.94 0.23
CA ILE A 136 -13.82 -2.82 0.58
C ILE A 136 -14.06 -3.53 1.92
N ILE A 137 -14.51 -2.81 2.96
CA ILE A 137 -14.82 -3.41 4.26
C ILE A 137 -15.96 -4.42 4.12
N GLY A 138 -17.02 -4.09 3.38
CA GLY A 138 -18.14 -4.99 3.11
C GLY A 138 -17.70 -6.28 2.42
N TYR A 139 -16.78 -6.19 1.46
CA TYR A 139 -16.19 -7.36 0.79
C TYR A 139 -15.44 -8.27 1.76
N ASN A 140 -14.60 -7.70 2.63
CA ASN A 140 -13.87 -8.51 3.62
C ASN A 140 -14.82 -9.21 4.61
N TYR A 141 -15.87 -8.53 5.07
CA TYR A 141 -16.90 -9.15 5.91
C TYR A 141 -17.64 -10.29 5.20
N PHE A 142 -17.94 -10.12 3.91
CA PHE A 142 -18.55 -11.16 3.09
C PHE A 142 -17.68 -12.43 3.04
N HIS A 143 -16.36 -12.27 2.88
CA HIS A 143 -15.41 -13.39 2.88
C HIS A 143 -15.24 -14.07 4.23
N LEU A 144 -15.57 -13.38 5.32
CA LEU A 144 -15.68 -13.96 6.67
C LEU A 144 -17.05 -14.55 6.97
N PHE A 145 -17.95 -14.62 5.98
CA PHE A 145 -19.34 -15.07 6.14
C PHE A 145 -20.15 -14.21 7.14
N GLN A 146 -19.72 -12.98 7.41
CA GLN A 146 -20.40 -12.03 8.28
C GLN A 146 -21.34 -11.14 7.46
N TYR A 147 -22.39 -11.74 6.91
CA TYR A 147 -23.23 -11.10 5.90
C TYR A 147 -23.96 -9.84 6.37
N ASP A 148 -24.41 -9.80 7.63
CA ASP A 148 -25.07 -8.61 8.17
C ASP A 148 -24.13 -7.40 8.19
N ASN A 149 -22.87 -7.61 8.58
CA ASN A 149 -21.84 -6.57 8.56
C ASN A 149 -21.49 -6.16 7.12
N ALA A 150 -21.43 -7.13 6.20
CA ALA A 150 -21.17 -6.86 4.79
C ALA A 150 -22.27 -5.96 4.18
N LEU A 151 -23.53 -6.34 4.38
CA LEU A 151 -24.69 -5.59 3.90
C LEU A 151 -24.75 -4.18 4.50
N PHE A 152 -24.51 -4.04 5.80
CA PHE A 152 -24.45 -2.73 6.45
C PHE A 152 -23.48 -1.77 5.76
N HIS A 153 -22.28 -2.24 5.42
CA HIS A 153 -21.29 -1.41 4.74
C HIS A 153 -21.64 -1.14 3.28
N TYR A 154 -22.22 -2.11 2.56
CA TYR A 154 -22.71 -1.88 1.21
C TYR A 154 -23.85 -0.87 1.16
N ASP A 155 -24.77 -0.87 2.14
CA ASP A 155 -25.87 0.08 2.22
C ASP A 155 -25.37 1.51 2.45
N ILE A 156 -24.34 1.70 3.29
CA ILE A 156 -23.70 3.01 3.48
C ILE A 156 -23.12 3.51 2.16
N ALA A 157 -22.37 2.66 1.46
CA ALA A 157 -21.76 3.02 0.18
C ALA A 157 -22.83 3.36 -0.87
N PHE A 158 -23.90 2.56 -0.96
CA PHE A 158 -25.00 2.75 -1.90
C PHE A 158 -25.77 4.05 -1.62
N SER A 159 -26.13 4.31 -0.36
CA SER A 159 -26.84 5.53 0.02
C SER A 159 -26.02 6.77 -0.32
N SER A 160 -24.70 6.71 -0.07
CA SER A 160 -23.78 7.80 -0.40
C SER A 160 -23.64 8.04 -1.91
N LEU A 161 -23.86 7.04 -2.76
CA LEU A 161 -23.86 7.20 -4.23
C LEU A 161 -25.13 7.88 -4.73
N ASP A 162 -26.28 7.56 -4.13
CA ASP A 162 -27.59 8.14 -4.48
C ASP A 162 -27.68 9.61 -4.05
N ASP A 163 -27.17 9.94 -2.86
CA ASP A 163 -27.08 11.33 -2.36
C ASP A 163 -26.20 12.23 -3.24
N ASN A 164 -25.20 11.65 -3.92
CA ASN A 164 -24.34 12.35 -4.87
C ASN A 164 -24.92 12.44 -6.30
N ASN A 165 -26.15 11.96 -6.53
CA ASN A 165 -26.78 11.88 -7.87
C ASN A 165 -25.93 11.14 -8.92
N LEU A 166 -24.99 10.26 -8.52
CA LEU A 166 -24.12 9.56 -9.46
C LEU A 166 -24.83 8.41 -10.20
N LEU A 167 -26.09 8.13 -9.83
CA LEU A 167 -26.92 7.04 -10.34
C LEU A 167 -28.14 7.51 -11.16
N LYS A 168 -28.28 8.82 -11.41
CA LYS A 168 -29.29 9.42 -12.32
C LYS A 168 -28.65 9.87 -13.62
#